data_AF-A0A1Q5QU74-F1
#
_entry.id   AF-A0A1Q5QU74-F1
#
_cell.length_a   1.000
_cell.length_b   1.000
_cell.length_c   1.000
_cell.angle_alpha   90.00
_cell.angle_beta   90.00
_cell.angle_gamma   90.00
#
_symmetry.space_group_name_H-M   'P 1'
#
loop_
_entity.id
_entity.type
_entity.pdbx_description
1 polymer ?
#
loop_
_entity_poly.entity_id
_entity_poly.type
_entity_poly.pdbx_seq_one_letter_code
_entity_poly.pdbx_strand_id
1 'polypeptide(L)'
;LSNVTAELQEGVMKTRMQPIGNAWQKLPRIVRDLSSELGKQIELEMHGADTELDRQVLDLIKDPLTHMVRNSADHGLETPAERLAAGKGEQGTIRLSAYHEGGHIIICIADNGRGLNTERIKTKALSSGLVTEAELEKMSEAQIHKFIFAPGFSTAAAVTSVSGRGVGM
;
A
#
# COMPACT_ATOMS: atom_id res chain seq x y z
N LEU A 1 -3.05 -31.03 -28.92
CA LEU A 1 -3.46 -31.25 -27.51
C LEU A 1 -3.28 -30.00 -26.63
N SER A 2 -2.17 -29.26 -26.72
CA SER A 2 -1.88 -28.10 -25.85
C SER A 2 -2.91 -26.95 -25.89
N ASN A 3 -3.52 -26.64 -27.05
CA ASN A 3 -4.46 -25.51 -27.15
C ASN A 3 -5.80 -25.81 -26.48
N VAL A 4 -6.31 -27.04 -26.61
CA VAL A 4 -7.59 -27.43 -25.99
C VAL A 4 -7.49 -27.41 -24.47
N THR A 5 -6.34 -27.80 -23.90
CA THR A 5 -6.07 -27.69 -22.46
C THR A 5 -5.94 -26.25 -22.00
N ALA A 6 -5.33 -25.36 -22.80
CA ALA A 6 -5.21 -23.94 -22.47
C ALA A 6 -6.57 -23.23 -22.51
N GLU A 7 -7.40 -23.52 -23.52
CA GLU A 7 -8.76 -22.99 -23.65
C GLU A 7 -9.67 -23.46 -22.51
N LEU A 8 -9.59 -24.75 -22.13
CA LEU A 8 -10.30 -25.28 -20.96
C LEU A 8 -9.83 -24.61 -19.66
N GLN A 9 -8.52 -24.42 -19.49
CA GLN A 9 -7.96 -23.77 -18.31
C GLN A 9 -8.38 -22.29 -18.22
N GLU A 10 -8.37 -21.56 -19.33
CA GLU A 10 -8.86 -20.18 -19.41
C GLU A 10 -10.37 -20.11 -19.14
N GLY A 11 -11.15 -21.04 -19.69
CA GLY A 11 -12.59 -21.16 -19.43
C GLY A 11 -12.91 -21.38 -17.95
N VAL A 12 -12.19 -22.29 -17.28
CA VAL A 12 -12.35 -22.54 -15.84
C VAL A 12 -11.95 -21.32 -15.02
N MET A 13 -10.86 -20.62 -15.38
CA MET A 13 -10.46 -19.38 -14.71
C MET A 13 -11.56 -18.32 -14.79
N LYS A 14 -12.16 -18.10 -15.97
CA LYS A 14 -13.25 -17.13 -16.17
C LYS A 14 -14.46 -17.40 -15.27
N THR A 15 -14.79 -18.66 -14.97
CA THR A 15 -15.92 -18.96 -14.07
C THR A 15 -15.71 -18.55 -12.61
N ARG A 16 -14.46 -18.29 -12.21
CA ARG A 16 -14.09 -17.91 -10.83
C ARG A 16 -13.68 -16.44 -10.70
N MET A 17 -13.68 -15.70 -11.80
CA MET A 17 -13.39 -14.28 -11.81
C MET A 17 -14.46 -13.53 -11.03
N GLN A 18 -14.03 -12.57 -10.23
CA GLN A 18 -14.89 -11.67 -9.49
C GLN A 18 -14.32 -10.25 -9.55
N PRO A 19 -15.17 -9.22 -9.47
CA PRO A 19 -14.71 -7.84 -9.46
C PRO A 19 -13.87 -7.57 -8.20
N ILE A 20 -12.74 -6.89 -8.38
CA ILE A 20 -11.82 -6.55 -7.29
C ILE A 20 -12.44 -5.62 -6.24
N GLY A 21 -13.50 -4.89 -6.60
CA GLY A 21 -14.29 -4.09 -5.67
C GLY A 21 -14.77 -4.88 -4.45
N ASN A 22 -14.96 -6.20 -4.56
CA ASN A 22 -15.28 -7.08 -3.44
C ASN A 22 -14.20 -7.09 -2.35
N ALA A 23 -12.92 -6.92 -2.71
CA ALA A 23 -11.83 -6.80 -1.76
C ALA A 23 -11.81 -5.43 -1.06
N TRP A 24 -12.38 -4.39 -1.69
CA TRP A 24 -12.31 -3.01 -1.22
C TRP A 24 -13.54 -2.55 -0.42
N GLN A 25 -14.61 -3.36 -0.37
CA GLN A 25 -15.90 -2.99 0.26
C GLN A 25 -15.78 -2.46 1.70
N LYS A 26 -14.80 -2.95 2.47
CA LYS A 26 -14.59 -2.53 3.87
C LYS A 26 -13.75 -1.27 4.01
N LEU A 27 -12.98 -0.89 2.97
CA LEU A 27 -12.01 0.20 3.04
C LEU A 27 -12.65 1.56 3.33
N PRO A 28 -13.81 1.95 2.75
CA PRO A 28 -14.45 3.23 3.08
C PRO A 28 -14.77 3.37 4.58
N ARG A 29 -15.18 2.27 5.22
CA ARG A 29 -15.46 2.26 6.67
C ARG A 29 -14.16 2.39 7.46
N ILE A 30 -13.14 1.60 7.12
CA ILE A 30 -11.84 1.63 7.79
C ILE A 30 -11.20 3.03 7.69
N VAL A 31 -11.23 3.65 6.51
CA VAL A 31 -10.70 5.00 6.31
C VAL A 31 -11.47 6.04 7.11
N ARG A 32 -12.80 5.92 7.21
CA ARG A 32 -13.61 6.81 8.05
C ARG A 32 -13.25 6.67 9.53
N ASP A 33 -13.10 5.44 10.02
CA ASP A 33 -12.74 5.17 11.41
C ASP A 33 -11.33 5.72 11.71
N LEU A 34 -10.35 5.49 10.83
CA LEU A 34 -8.98 6.02 10.94
C LEU A 34 -8.93 7.56 10.83
N SER A 35 -9.75 8.16 9.97
CA SER A 35 -9.87 9.62 9.84
C SER A 35 -10.29 10.25 11.17
N SER A 36 -11.27 9.65 11.86
CA SER A 36 -11.70 10.10 13.18
C SER A 36 -10.67 9.83 14.26
N GLU A 37 -10.03 8.66 14.27
CA GLU A 37 -9.05 8.25 15.28
C GLU A 37 -7.79 9.12 15.23
N LEU A 38 -7.31 9.43 14.03
CA LEU A 38 -6.07 10.17 13.81
C LEU A 38 -6.27 11.69 13.71
N GLY A 39 -7.53 12.15 13.70
CA GLY A 39 -7.86 13.57 13.51
C GLY A 39 -7.44 14.11 12.14
N LYS A 40 -7.46 13.26 11.10
CA LYS A 40 -7.08 13.61 9.73
C LYS A 40 -8.29 13.66 8.83
N GLN A 41 -8.36 14.61 7.89
CA GLN A 41 -9.39 14.60 6.85
C GLN A 41 -8.92 13.75 5.68
N ILE A 42 -9.59 12.63 5.40
CA ILE A 42 -9.16 11.65 4.40
C ILE A 42 -10.29 11.39 3.39
N GLU A 43 -9.97 11.55 2.11
CA GLU A 43 -10.77 11.09 0.98
C GLU A 43 -10.26 9.76 0.45
N LEU A 44 -11.17 8.82 0.18
CA LEU A 44 -10.86 7.55 -0.44
C LEU A 44 -11.43 7.51 -1.85
N GLU A 45 -10.55 7.54 -2.85
CA GLU A 45 -10.90 7.37 -4.25
C GLU A 45 -10.69 5.91 -4.67
N MET A 46 -11.67 5.32 -5.37
CA MET A 46 -11.58 3.93 -5.85
C MET A 46 -11.95 3.90 -7.34
N HIS A 47 -11.02 3.42 -8.16
CA HIS A 47 -11.19 3.34 -9.62
C HIS A 47 -10.99 1.90 -10.11
N GLY A 48 -11.74 1.50 -11.13
CA GLY A 48 -11.61 0.17 -11.74
C GLY A 48 -12.02 -0.98 -10.81
N ALA A 49 -13.00 -0.74 -9.93
CA ALA A 49 -13.54 -1.75 -9.01
C ALA A 49 -14.20 -2.94 -9.73
N ASP A 50 -14.53 -2.77 -11.00
CA ASP A 50 -15.05 -3.76 -11.94
C ASP A 50 -13.97 -4.67 -12.53
N THR A 51 -12.68 -4.35 -12.36
CA THR A 51 -11.56 -5.19 -12.82
C THR A 51 -11.67 -6.58 -12.23
N GLU A 52 -11.68 -7.60 -13.09
CA GLU A 52 -11.91 -8.99 -12.71
C GLU A 52 -10.63 -9.71 -12.27
N LEU A 53 -10.70 -10.45 -11.17
CA LEU A 53 -9.58 -11.22 -10.61
C LEU A 53 -10.08 -12.58 -10.07
N ASP A 54 -9.21 -13.59 -10.08
CA ASP A 54 -9.53 -14.90 -9.49
C ASP A 54 -9.88 -14.75 -8.00
N ARG A 55 -10.96 -15.41 -7.58
CA ARG A 55 -11.42 -15.38 -6.19
C ARG A 55 -10.34 -15.73 -5.16
N GLN A 56 -9.48 -16.71 -5.41
CA GLN A 56 -8.42 -17.07 -4.46
C GLN A 56 -7.42 -15.94 -4.29
N VAL A 57 -7.08 -15.26 -5.40
CA VAL A 57 -6.19 -14.09 -5.36
C VAL A 57 -6.87 -12.94 -4.62
N LEU A 58 -8.18 -12.70 -4.85
CA LEU A 58 -8.94 -11.69 -4.11
C LEU A 58 -8.91 -11.92 -2.60
N ASP A 59 -9.06 -13.17 -2.16
CA ASP A 59 -9.01 -13.50 -0.74
C ASP A 59 -7.62 -13.27 -0.14
N LEU A 60 -6.55 -13.48 -0.90
CA LEU A 60 -5.16 -13.26 -0.45
C LEU A 60 -4.77 -11.78 -0.38
N ILE A 61 -5.31 -10.92 -1.26
CA ILE A 61 -4.91 -9.51 -1.32
C ILE A 61 -5.68 -8.60 -0.35
N LYS A 62 -6.82 -9.04 0.20
CA LYS A 62 -7.67 -8.22 1.10
C LYS A 62 -6.89 -7.63 2.28
N ASP A 63 -6.12 -8.46 2.97
CA ASP A 63 -5.35 -8.06 4.14
C ASP A 63 -4.18 -7.13 3.77
N PRO A 64 -3.35 -7.44 2.76
CA PRO A 64 -2.35 -6.51 2.23
C PRO A 64 -2.91 -5.14 1.82
N LEU A 65 -4.03 -5.10 1.09
CA LEU A 65 -4.65 -3.84 0.67
C LEU A 65 -5.11 -3.01 1.88
N THR A 66 -5.72 -3.67 2.88
CA THR A 66 -6.12 -3.01 4.12
C THR A 66 -4.92 -2.44 4.86
N HIS A 67 -3.82 -3.19 4.92
CA HIS A 67 -2.56 -2.75 5.53
C HIS A 67 -1.99 -1.52 4.82
N MET A 68 -1.92 -1.56 3.48
CA MET A 68 -1.43 -0.43 2.67
C MET A 68 -2.24 0.84 2.88
N VAL A 69 -3.57 0.74 2.88
CA VAL A 69 -4.45 1.90 3.13
C VAL A 69 -4.27 2.45 4.55
N ARG A 70 -4.09 1.57 5.54
CA ARG A 70 -3.79 1.99 6.91
C ARG A 70 -2.44 2.73 6.98
N ASN A 71 -1.41 2.25 6.31
CA ASN A 71 -0.10 2.92 6.25
C ASN A 71 -0.19 4.31 5.61
N SER A 72 -0.93 4.43 4.51
CA SER A 72 -1.18 5.74 3.90
C SER A 72 -1.95 6.67 4.86
N ALA A 73 -2.94 6.18 5.60
CA ALA A 73 -3.68 6.99 6.57
C ALA A 73 -2.85 7.38 7.81
N ASP A 74 -2.12 6.46 8.40
CA ASP A 74 -1.35 6.67 9.64
C ASP A 74 -0.05 7.43 9.38
N HIS A 75 0.74 7.00 8.41
CA HIS A 75 2.09 7.50 8.17
C HIS A 75 2.21 8.37 6.92
N GLY A 76 1.47 8.06 5.86
CA GLY A 76 1.52 8.81 4.60
C GLY A 76 0.95 10.22 4.75
N LEU A 77 -0.33 10.32 5.12
CA LEU A 77 -1.04 11.59 5.22
C LEU A 77 -0.64 12.40 6.45
N GLU A 78 -0.50 13.71 6.27
CA GLU A 78 -0.28 14.66 7.35
C GLU A 78 -1.60 15.12 7.99
N THR A 79 -1.51 15.69 9.20
CA THR A 79 -2.68 16.36 9.81
C THR A 79 -3.08 17.60 9.00
N PRO A 80 -4.34 18.07 9.07
CA PRO A 80 -4.78 19.24 8.32
C PRO A 80 -3.88 20.47 8.53
N ALA A 81 -3.42 20.69 9.76
CA ALA A 81 -2.51 21.78 10.09
C ALA A 81 -1.13 21.64 9.42
N GLU A 82 -0.53 20.44 9.46
CA GLU A 82 0.74 20.14 8.77
C GLU A 82 0.60 20.30 7.24
N ARG A 83 -0.54 19.88 6.67
CA ARG A 83 -0.82 20.00 5.23
C ARG A 83 -0.89 21.46 4.79
N LEU A 84 -1.64 22.28 5.52
CA LEU A 84 -1.73 23.73 5.26
C LEU A 84 -0.37 24.42 5.38
N ALA A 85 0.43 24.06 6.40
CA ALA A 85 1.79 24.59 6.56
C ALA A 85 2.71 24.23 5.39
N ALA A 86 2.48 23.08 4.75
CA ALA A 86 3.18 22.64 3.53
C ALA A 86 2.55 23.19 2.23
N GLY A 87 1.54 24.05 2.30
CA GLY A 87 0.84 24.61 1.13
C GLY A 87 -0.10 23.64 0.42
N LYS A 88 -0.46 22.52 1.06
CA LYS A 88 -1.43 21.54 0.55
C LYS A 88 -2.84 21.83 1.07
N GLY A 89 -3.86 21.27 0.43
CA GLY A 89 -5.24 21.31 0.93
C GLY A 89 -5.42 20.50 2.22
N GLU A 90 -6.41 20.88 3.04
CA GLU A 90 -6.69 20.24 4.34
C GLU A 90 -6.99 18.74 4.23
N GLN A 91 -7.65 18.35 3.14
CA GLN A 91 -8.01 16.96 2.85
C GLN A 91 -6.84 16.23 2.19
N GLY A 92 -6.48 15.08 2.76
CA GLY A 92 -5.60 14.09 2.15
C GLY A 92 -6.40 13.10 1.30
N THR A 93 -5.80 12.59 0.23
CA THR A 93 -6.45 11.64 -0.68
C THR A 93 -5.65 10.35 -0.70
N ILE A 94 -6.34 9.23 -0.52
CA ILE A 94 -5.83 7.88 -0.77
C ILE A 94 -6.59 7.34 -1.98
N ARG A 95 -5.87 6.98 -3.05
CA ARG A 95 -6.42 6.45 -4.28
C ARG A 95 -6.08 4.97 -4.42
N LEU A 96 -7.11 4.15 -4.62
CA LEU A 96 -6.98 2.78 -5.08
C LEU A 96 -7.43 2.71 -6.53
N SER A 97 -6.64 2.03 -7.36
CA SER A 97 -6.98 1.79 -8.75
C SER A 97 -6.59 0.37 -9.16
N ALA A 98 -7.42 -0.24 -10.00
CA ALA A 98 -7.09 -1.48 -10.66
C ALA A 98 -7.42 -1.37 -12.15
N TYR A 99 -6.56 -1.92 -13.00
CA TYR A 99 -6.77 -1.94 -14.44
C TYR A 99 -5.94 -3.06 -15.08
N HIS A 100 -6.33 -3.44 -16.30
CA HIS A 100 -5.55 -4.37 -17.12
C HIS A 100 -4.51 -3.62 -17.95
N GLU A 101 -3.26 -4.05 -17.90
CA GLU A 101 -2.17 -3.52 -18.72
C GLU A 101 -1.20 -4.65 -19.08
N GLY A 102 -0.90 -4.80 -20.37
CA GLY A 102 0.09 -5.78 -20.84
C GLY A 102 -0.20 -7.24 -20.47
N GLY A 103 -1.47 -7.63 -20.32
CA GLY A 103 -1.86 -8.97 -19.87
C GLY A 103 -1.74 -9.19 -18.36
N HIS A 104 -1.36 -8.15 -17.61
CA HIS A 104 -1.33 -8.14 -16.15
C HIS A 104 -2.49 -7.32 -15.60
N ILE A 105 -2.87 -7.60 -14.35
CA ILE A 105 -3.75 -6.73 -13.57
C ILE A 105 -2.83 -5.89 -12.70
N ILE A 106 -2.88 -4.58 -12.93
CA ILE A 106 -2.12 -3.60 -12.16
C ILE A 106 -3.03 -3.07 -11.06
N ILE A 107 -2.58 -3.21 -9.81
CA ILE A 107 -3.26 -2.64 -8.65
C ILE A 107 -2.35 -1.56 -8.08
N CYS A 108 -2.83 -0.32 -8.05
CA CYS A 108 -2.08 0.82 -7.53
C CYS A 108 -2.79 1.40 -6.31
N ILE A 109 -1.98 1.69 -5.29
CA ILE A 109 -2.37 2.46 -4.11
C ILE A 109 -1.46 3.68 -4.08
N ALA A 110 -2.05 4.87 -4.03
CA ALA A 110 -1.33 6.12 -3.99
C ALA A 110 -1.93 7.03 -2.92
N ASP A 111 -1.11 7.87 -2.32
CA ASP A 111 -1.55 8.97 -1.47
C ASP A 111 -0.83 10.27 -1.81
N ASN A 112 -1.43 11.40 -1.45
CA ASN A 112 -0.83 12.73 -1.63
C ASN A 112 -0.23 13.28 -0.31
N GLY A 113 0.31 12.38 0.51
CA GLY A 113 0.87 12.67 1.81
C GLY A 113 2.29 13.23 1.76
N ARG A 114 3.03 13.05 2.87
CA ARG A 114 4.41 13.55 3.03
C ARG A 114 5.46 12.72 2.29
N GLY A 115 5.05 11.59 1.70
CA GLY A 115 5.96 10.61 1.11
C GLY A 115 6.79 9.86 2.15
N LEU A 116 7.78 9.10 1.68
CA LEU A 116 8.68 8.36 2.55
C LEU A 116 9.71 9.29 3.18
N ASN A 117 9.92 9.16 4.50
CA ASN A 117 10.97 9.91 5.18
C ASN A 117 12.32 9.21 4.97
N THR A 118 13.02 9.62 3.92
CA THR A 118 14.31 9.04 3.50
C THR A 118 15.34 9.08 4.63
N GLU A 119 15.41 10.16 5.40
CA GLU A 119 16.33 10.28 6.53
C GLU A 119 16.03 9.27 7.64
N ARG A 120 14.76 9.06 8.02
CA ARG A 120 14.39 8.02 9.00
C ARG A 120 14.72 6.62 8.50
N ILE A 121 14.55 6.35 7.21
CA ILE A 121 14.90 5.06 6.61
C ILE A 121 16.41 4.85 6.67
N LYS A 122 17.21 5.87 6.30
CA LYS A 122 18.68 5.84 6.41
C LYS A 122 19.14 5.54 7.84
N THR A 123 18.68 6.31 8.82
CA THR A 123 19.06 6.13 10.22
C THR A 123 18.69 4.73 10.72
N LYS A 124 17.50 4.23 10.36
CA LYS A 124 17.08 2.89 10.74
C LYS A 124 17.94 1.80 10.08
N ALA A 125 18.24 1.93 8.79
CA ALA A 125 19.07 0.97 8.05
C ALA A 125 20.49 0.86 8.63
N LEU A 126 21.11 2.01 8.96
CA LEU A 126 22.40 2.06 9.65
C LEU A 126 22.34 1.42 11.03
N SER A 127 21.35 1.81 11.87
CA SER A 127 21.21 1.27 13.23
C SER A 127 20.91 -0.25 13.26
N SER A 128 20.35 -0.79 12.17
CA SER A 128 19.99 -2.20 12.04
C SER A 128 21.08 -3.02 11.34
N GLY A 129 22.21 -2.40 10.98
CA GLY A 129 23.34 -3.06 10.33
C GLY A 129 23.06 -3.58 8.91
N LEU A 130 22.01 -3.11 8.25
CA LEU A 130 21.66 -3.51 6.88
C LEU A 130 22.58 -2.91 5.82
N VAL A 131 23.23 -1.80 6.16
CA VAL A 131 24.08 -1.02 5.26
C VAL A 131 25.11 -0.25 6.09
N THR A 132 26.27 0.01 5.52
CA THR A 132 27.29 0.90 6.11
C THR A 132 27.11 2.35 5.64
N GLU A 133 27.67 3.32 6.37
CA GLU A 133 27.60 4.74 5.99
C GLU A 133 28.20 4.99 4.59
N ALA A 134 29.32 4.33 4.27
CA ALA A 134 29.99 4.44 2.98
C ALA A 134 29.20 3.83 1.80
N GLU A 135 28.34 2.84 2.06
CA GLU A 135 27.44 2.28 1.06
C GLU A 135 26.22 3.17 0.87
N LEU A 136 25.67 3.70 1.97
CA LEU A 136 24.51 4.57 1.97
C LEU A 136 24.76 5.87 1.19
N GLU A 137 25.94 6.46 1.29
CA GLU A 137 26.34 7.66 0.51
C GLU A 137 26.33 7.43 -1.01
N LYS A 138 26.50 6.18 -1.44
CA LYS A 138 26.51 5.80 -2.87
C LYS A 138 25.14 5.40 -3.38
N MET A 139 24.15 5.29 -2.50
CA MET A 139 22.80 4.87 -2.86
C MET A 139 21.95 6.05 -3.32
N SER A 140 21.20 5.83 -4.39
CA SER A 140 20.08 6.68 -4.77
C SER A 140 18.94 6.59 -3.75
N GLU A 141 18.09 7.61 -3.71
CA GLU A 141 16.90 7.62 -2.86
C GLU A 141 15.99 6.40 -3.11
N ALA A 142 15.83 6.00 -4.37
CA ALA A 142 15.06 4.81 -4.73
C ALA A 142 15.65 3.51 -4.16
N GLN A 143 16.98 3.40 -4.06
CA GLN A 143 17.64 2.26 -3.42
C GLN A 143 17.44 2.28 -1.91
N ILE A 144 17.47 3.46 -1.29
CA ILE A 144 17.22 3.63 0.14
C ILE A 144 15.77 3.25 0.47
N HIS A 145 14.80 3.68 -0.34
CA HIS A 145 13.39 3.35 -0.13
C HIS A 145 13.12 1.84 -0.18
N LYS A 146 13.93 1.06 -0.90
CA LYS A 146 13.78 -0.41 -0.91
C LYS A 146 14.00 -1.07 0.44
N PHE A 147 14.68 -0.41 1.39
CA PHE A 147 14.85 -0.96 2.74
C PHE A 147 13.52 -1.17 3.47
N ILE A 148 12.44 -0.48 3.09
CA ILE A 148 11.11 -0.70 3.70
C ILE A 148 10.58 -2.12 3.49
N PHE A 149 11.08 -2.82 2.46
CA PHE A 149 10.75 -4.23 2.15
C PHE A 149 11.71 -5.24 2.81
N ALA A 150 12.71 -4.78 3.56
CA ALA A 150 13.63 -5.68 4.24
C ALA A 150 12.92 -6.36 5.42
N PRO A 151 13.08 -7.68 5.63
CA PRO A 151 12.43 -8.39 6.73
C PRO A 151 12.71 -7.74 8.09
N GLY A 152 11.66 -7.45 8.86
CA GLY A 152 11.77 -6.83 10.18
C GLY A 152 12.13 -5.34 10.16
N PHE A 153 12.16 -4.70 8.99
CA PHE A 153 12.40 -3.27 8.87
C PHE A 153 11.13 -2.49 9.19
N SER A 154 11.19 -1.64 10.20
CA SER A 154 10.14 -0.68 10.50
C SER A 154 10.77 0.60 11.06
N THR A 155 10.28 1.74 10.58
CA THR A 155 10.66 3.05 11.09
C THR A 155 9.88 3.44 12.35
N ALA A 156 8.98 2.59 12.84
CA ALA A 156 8.23 2.82 14.07
C ALA A 156 9.15 2.79 15.29
N ALA A 157 9.00 3.77 16.18
CA ALA A 157 9.79 3.87 17.41
C ALA A 157 9.33 2.85 18.48
N ALA A 158 8.09 2.36 18.39
CA ALA A 158 7.51 1.36 19.27
C ALA A 158 6.66 0.36 18.48
N VAL A 159 6.64 -0.90 18.93
CA VAL A 159 5.75 -1.93 18.39
C VAL A 159 4.34 -1.63 18.89
N THR A 160 3.46 -1.11 18.04
CA THR A 160 2.06 -0.91 18.38
C THR A 160 1.28 -2.21 18.18
N SER A 161 0.30 -2.46 19.05
CA SER A 161 -0.57 -3.66 19.07
C SER A 161 -1.34 -3.90 17.76
N VAL A 162 -1.37 -2.91 16.88
CA VAL A 162 -2.05 -2.92 15.59
C VAL A 162 -1.24 -3.64 14.50
N SER A 163 0.07 -3.86 14.72
CA SER A 163 0.99 -4.52 13.79
C SER A 163 1.54 -5.82 14.39
N GLY A 164 0.66 -6.78 14.65
CA GLY A 164 1.05 -8.13 15.05
C GLY A 164 1.96 -8.77 13.99
N ARG A 165 3.19 -9.12 14.40
CA ARG A 165 4.27 -9.76 13.62
C ARG A 165 5.10 -8.86 12.70
N GLY A 166 5.63 -7.74 13.18
CA GLY A 166 6.81 -7.11 12.54
C GLY A 166 6.66 -6.90 11.03
N VAL A 167 5.47 -6.51 10.59
CA VAL A 167 5.16 -6.37 9.16
C VAL A 167 5.67 -5.00 8.74
N GLY A 168 6.95 -4.96 8.33
CA GLY A 168 7.39 -4.03 7.28
C GLY A 168 6.67 -4.35 5.97
N MET A 169 6.83 -3.50 4.96
CA MET A 169 6.22 -3.72 3.65
C MET A 169 6.60 -5.08 3.05
#